data_AF-A0A4Q3VAV7-F1
#
_entry.id   AF-A0A4Q3VAV7-F1
#
_cell.length_a   1.000
_cell.length_b   1.000
_cell.length_c   1.000
_cell.angle_alpha   90.00
_cell.angle_beta   90.00
_cell.angle_gamma   90.00
#
_symmetry.space_group_name_H-M   'P 1'
#
loop_
_entity.id
_entity.type
_entity.pdbx_description
1 polymer ?
#
loop_
_entity_poly.entity_id
_entity_poly.type
_entity_poly.pdbx_seq_one_letter_code
_entity_poly.pdbx_strand_id
1 'polypeptide(L)'
;MRLILFALLALAASAPAQSGQTVAQTRPDLYVTIRESATGTDSVEISPVNTEYPQEKLRERAIQIAQSLGEEPRGLLVQVVPLGSIQGKDPIQVTFGVDGLSNKKEGWIRLSEIVKPFVADGVKGVVVLCERFVPNKETVLSYKSDAVQMEATPQPGNSGAEFRIRISTDDPNRIDIPIRNAPKKAEATKTAASTRPDFVTYGIVAVAALALGALVYSLLLRPRPQPR
;
A
#
# COMPACT_ATOMS: atom_id res chain seq x y z
N MET A 1 19.15 28.82 54.57
CA MET A 1 19.04 29.62 53.33
C MET A 1 19.80 28.88 52.22
N ARG A 2 19.14 28.58 51.08
CA ARG A 2 19.59 27.86 49.85
C ARG A 2 19.73 26.34 50.00
N LEU A 3 18.93 25.42 49.45
CA LEU A 3 17.96 25.34 48.33
C LEU A 3 18.57 25.39 46.91
N ILE A 4 19.01 24.22 46.42
CA ILE A 4 19.31 23.85 45.00
C ILE A 4 19.05 22.32 44.95
N LEU A 5 17.91 21.76 44.56
CA LEU A 5 17.14 21.78 43.31
C LEU A 5 17.96 21.39 42.06
N PHE A 6 18.32 20.11 41.97
CA PHE A 6 18.74 19.48 40.70
C PHE A 6 17.60 18.59 40.20
N ALA A 7 16.73 19.18 39.36
CA ALA A 7 15.76 18.46 38.56
C ALA A 7 16.46 17.89 37.33
N LEU A 8 16.77 16.59 37.33
CA LEU A 8 17.07 15.86 36.10
C LEU A 8 15.75 15.69 35.33
N LEU A 9 15.50 16.59 34.37
CA LEU A 9 14.51 16.38 33.33
C LEU A 9 15.00 15.24 32.43
N ALA A 10 14.38 14.07 32.56
CA ALA A 10 14.52 13.01 31.58
C ALA A 10 13.85 13.46 30.27
N LEU A 11 14.67 13.74 29.25
CA LEU A 11 14.22 13.88 27.87
C LEU A 11 13.68 12.51 27.43
N ALA A 12 12.37 12.31 27.56
CA ALA A 12 11.68 11.24 26.86
C ALA A 12 11.72 11.58 25.36
N ALA A 13 12.66 10.98 24.64
CA ALA A 13 12.70 11.03 23.18
C ALA A 13 11.48 10.29 22.64
N SER A 14 10.40 11.03 22.39
CA SER A 14 9.26 10.55 21.62
C SER A 14 9.74 10.31 20.19
N ALA A 15 10.10 9.08 19.87
CA ALA A 15 10.30 8.69 18.47
C ALA A 15 8.96 8.91 17.75
N PRO A 16 8.89 9.76 16.71
CA PRO A 16 7.67 9.90 15.94
C PRO A 16 7.36 8.54 15.32
N ALA A 17 6.20 7.98 15.67
CA ALA A 17 5.64 6.84 14.96
C ALA A 17 5.49 7.29 13.50
N GLN A 18 6.39 6.81 12.66
CA GLN A 18 6.38 7.05 11.23
C GLN A 18 5.04 6.54 10.73
N SER A 19 4.11 7.45 10.46
CA SER A 19 2.77 7.14 9.96
C SER A 19 2.94 6.49 8.59
N GLY A 20 3.01 5.16 8.60
CA GLY A 20 3.14 4.37 7.39
C GLY A 20 1.91 4.61 6.53
N GLN A 21 2.06 5.39 5.46
CA GLN A 21 1.03 5.50 4.44
C GLN A 21 0.69 4.10 3.97
N THR A 22 -0.56 3.69 4.14
CA THR A 22 -1.06 2.40 3.69
C THR A 22 -1.20 2.41 2.16
N VAL A 23 -1.10 1.24 1.52
CA VAL A 23 -1.23 1.15 0.05
C VAL A 23 -2.59 1.69 -0.40
N ALA A 24 -3.64 1.44 0.41
CA ALA A 24 -4.98 1.99 0.23
C ALA A 24 -5.03 3.52 0.01
N GLN A 25 -4.12 4.28 0.63
CA GLN A 25 -4.06 5.75 0.53
C GLN A 25 -3.23 6.25 -0.67
N THR A 26 -2.62 5.35 -1.45
CA THR A 26 -1.81 5.74 -2.61
C THR A 26 -2.72 6.30 -3.70
N ARG A 27 -2.46 7.54 -4.14
CA ARG A 27 -3.12 8.14 -5.29
C ARG A 27 -2.65 7.41 -6.55
N PRO A 28 -3.56 6.89 -7.40
CA PRO A 28 -3.17 6.26 -8.66
C PRO A 28 -2.72 7.31 -9.67
N ASP A 29 -1.68 6.98 -10.42
CA ASP A 29 -1.28 7.66 -11.66
C ASP A 29 -1.76 6.89 -12.89
N LEU A 30 -2.07 5.60 -12.72
CA LEU A 30 -2.47 4.68 -13.78
C LEU A 30 -3.58 3.75 -13.29
N TYR A 31 -4.62 3.62 -14.10
CA TYR A 31 -5.61 2.56 -13.97
C TYR A 31 -5.40 1.52 -15.07
N VAL A 32 -5.44 0.25 -14.68
CA VAL A 32 -5.35 -0.89 -15.58
C VAL A 32 -6.55 -1.79 -15.33
N THR A 33 -7.32 -2.10 -16.37
CA THR A 33 -8.42 -3.07 -16.29
C THR A 33 -8.05 -4.28 -17.11
N ILE A 34 -8.18 -5.47 -16.52
CA ILE A 34 -7.95 -6.75 -17.16
C ILE A 34 -9.27 -7.51 -17.17
N ARG A 35 -9.71 -7.89 -18.37
CA ARG A 35 -10.90 -8.71 -18.58
C ARG A 35 -10.55 -9.88 -19.48
N GLU A 36 -11.11 -11.03 -19.19
CA GLU A 36 -10.96 -12.20 -20.07
C GLU A 36 -11.97 -12.07 -21.21
N SER A 37 -11.49 -12.15 -22.44
CA SER A 37 -12.33 -12.19 -23.63
C SER A 37 -13.07 -13.53 -23.73
N ALA A 38 -14.08 -13.61 -24.59
CA ALA A 38 -14.76 -14.87 -24.89
C ALA A 38 -13.83 -15.93 -25.51
N THR A 39 -12.69 -15.52 -26.06
CA THR A 39 -11.68 -16.41 -26.66
C THR A 39 -10.63 -16.90 -25.64
N GLY A 40 -10.74 -16.49 -24.37
CA GLY A 40 -9.78 -16.85 -23.31
C GLY A 40 -8.52 -15.98 -23.27
N THR A 41 -8.48 -14.89 -24.04
CA THR A 41 -7.38 -13.91 -24.06
C THR A 41 -7.60 -12.83 -23.01
N ASP A 42 -6.54 -12.32 -22.40
CA ASP A 42 -6.64 -11.14 -21.53
C ASP A 42 -6.75 -9.87 -22.39
N SER A 43 -7.91 -9.21 -22.35
CA SER A 43 -8.08 -7.84 -22.84
C SER A 43 -7.66 -6.89 -21.74
N VAL A 44 -6.65 -6.08 -22.05
CA VAL A 44 -6.05 -5.09 -21.16
C VAL A 44 -6.45 -3.71 -21.65
N GLU A 45 -6.88 -2.89 -20.70
CA GLU A 45 -7.22 -1.49 -20.90
C GLU A 45 -6.39 -0.66 -19.92
N ILE A 46 -5.66 0.33 -20.40
CA ILE A 46 -4.79 1.17 -19.58
C ILE A 46 -5.16 2.64 -19.79
N SER A 47 -5.41 3.32 -18.67
CA SER A 47 -5.85 4.71 -18.63
C SER A 47 -5.00 5.51 -17.63
N PRO A 48 -4.05 6.34 -18.11
CA PRO A 48 -3.32 7.27 -17.26
C PRO A 48 -4.26 8.31 -16.64
N VAL A 49 -3.99 8.70 -15.39
CA VAL A 49 -4.71 9.78 -14.71
C VAL A 49 -4.30 11.15 -15.24
N ASN A 50 -3.05 11.28 -15.69
CA ASN A 50 -2.57 12.48 -16.37
C ASN A 50 -3.11 12.53 -17.81
N THR A 51 -3.99 13.49 -18.10
CA THR A 51 -4.58 13.68 -19.42
C THR A 51 -3.58 14.18 -20.47
N GLU A 52 -2.38 14.60 -20.06
CA GLU A 52 -1.28 15.00 -20.93
C GLU A 52 -0.25 13.89 -21.15
N TYR A 53 -0.51 12.67 -20.66
CA TYR A 53 0.39 11.54 -20.89
C TYR A 53 0.55 11.31 -22.42
N PRO A 54 1.78 11.18 -22.96
CA PRO A 54 1.97 11.06 -24.40
C PRO A 54 1.39 9.76 -24.97
N GLN A 55 0.59 9.86 -26.04
CA GLN A 55 -0.05 8.70 -26.68
C GLN A 55 0.96 7.67 -27.18
N GLU A 56 2.06 8.12 -27.81
CA GLU A 56 3.09 7.21 -28.32
C GLU A 56 3.81 6.45 -27.18
N LYS A 57 4.07 7.12 -26.04
CA LYS A 57 4.60 6.42 -24.86
C LYS A 57 3.62 5.36 -24.36
N LEU A 58 2.32 5.68 -24.31
CA LEU A 58 1.32 4.73 -23.83
C LEU A 58 1.24 3.49 -24.74
N ARG A 59 1.33 3.70 -26.06
CA ARG A 59 1.46 2.64 -27.06
C ARG A 59 2.71 1.79 -26.82
N GLU A 60 3.87 2.43 -26.65
CA GLU A 60 5.14 1.75 -26.40
C GLU A 60 5.08 0.91 -25.12
N ARG A 61 4.45 1.40 -24.05
CA ARG A 61 4.29 0.62 -22.80
C ARG A 61 3.40 -0.60 -23.01
N ALA A 62 2.30 -0.47 -23.73
CA ALA A 62 1.46 -1.63 -24.08
C ALA A 62 2.23 -2.70 -24.88
N ILE A 63 3.08 -2.27 -25.83
CA ILE A 63 3.95 -3.18 -26.59
C ILE A 63 4.95 -3.86 -25.66
N GLN A 64 5.59 -3.12 -24.74
CA GLN A 64 6.53 -3.69 -23.76
C GLN A 64 5.88 -4.73 -22.85
N ILE A 65 4.63 -4.53 -22.43
CA ILE A 65 3.88 -5.53 -21.66
C ILE A 65 3.76 -6.83 -22.47
N ALA A 66 3.28 -6.75 -23.72
CA ALA A 66 3.13 -7.93 -24.56
C ALA A 66 4.46 -8.64 -24.84
N GLN A 67 5.51 -7.86 -25.17
CA GLN A 67 6.85 -8.40 -25.39
C GLN A 67 7.43 -9.10 -24.16
N SER A 68 7.13 -8.61 -22.95
CA SER A 68 7.56 -9.26 -21.70
C SER A 68 6.94 -10.65 -21.50
N LEU A 69 5.82 -10.92 -22.17
CA LEU A 69 5.14 -12.21 -22.21
C LEU A 69 5.55 -13.06 -23.42
N GLY A 70 6.44 -12.55 -24.29
CA GLY A 70 6.85 -13.23 -25.52
C GLY A 70 5.84 -13.13 -26.66
N GLU A 71 4.89 -12.19 -26.59
CA GLU A 71 3.77 -12.04 -27.51
C GLU A 71 3.76 -10.65 -28.18
N GLU A 72 3.00 -10.51 -29.26
CA GLU A 72 2.64 -9.21 -29.83
C GLU A 72 1.22 -8.79 -29.36
N PRO A 73 0.98 -7.49 -29.11
CA PRO A 73 -0.32 -7.03 -28.65
C PRO A 73 -1.35 -7.14 -29.79
N ARG A 74 -2.46 -7.84 -29.53
CA ARG A 74 -3.55 -8.02 -30.50
C ARG A 74 -4.55 -6.87 -30.42
N GLY A 75 -4.91 -6.30 -31.57
CA GLY A 75 -5.92 -5.23 -31.63
C GLY A 75 -5.54 -3.98 -30.83
N LEU A 76 -4.25 -3.65 -30.78
CA LEU A 76 -3.72 -2.48 -30.07
C LEU A 76 -4.36 -1.19 -30.62
N LEU A 77 -5.14 -0.53 -29.77
CA LEU A 77 -5.83 0.71 -30.09
C LEU A 77 -5.53 1.75 -29.01
N VAL A 78 -4.98 2.89 -29.42
CA VAL A 78 -4.87 4.07 -28.56
C VAL A 78 -5.95 5.06 -28.99
N GLN A 79 -6.77 5.49 -28.04
CA GLN A 79 -7.90 6.38 -28.31
C GLN A 79 -8.03 7.45 -27.24
N VAL A 80 -8.62 8.57 -27.63
CA VAL A 80 -9.12 9.59 -26.71
C VAL A 80 -10.55 9.22 -26.38
N VAL A 81 -10.90 9.11 -25.10
CA VAL A 81 -12.25 8.77 -24.65
C VAL A 81 -13.03 10.06 -24.44
N PRO A 82 -13.99 10.41 -25.33
CA PRO A 82 -14.72 11.66 -25.21
C PRO A 82 -15.65 11.59 -23.99
N LEU A 83 -15.33 12.36 -22.95
CA LEU A 83 -16.18 12.49 -21.77
C LEU A 83 -17.08 13.74 -21.82
N GLY A 84 -17.08 14.45 -22.94
CA GLY A 84 -17.85 15.68 -23.12
C GLY A 84 -17.36 16.81 -22.22
N SER A 85 -16.05 16.84 -21.91
CA SER A 85 -15.50 17.77 -20.93
C SER A 85 -15.53 19.22 -21.45
N ILE A 86 -16.24 20.10 -20.75
CA ILE A 86 -16.40 21.52 -21.11
C ILE A 86 -15.14 22.35 -20.75
N GLN A 87 -14.24 21.82 -19.92
CA GLN A 87 -13.09 22.56 -19.36
C GLN A 87 -11.79 21.73 -19.24
N GLY A 88 -11.66 20.59 -19.92
CA GLY A 88 -10.50 19.70 -19.79
C GLY A 88 -10.10 19.02 -21.10
N LYS A 89 -8.93 18.37 -21.09
CA LYS A 89 -8.55 17.42 -22.14
C LYS A 89 -9.22 16.08 -21.85
N ASP A 90 -9.83 15.50 -22.87
CA ASP A 90 -10.40 14.16 -22.77
C ASP A 90 -9.29 13.13 -22.44
N PRO A 91 -9.55 12.16 -21.55
CA PRO A 91 -8.54 11.18 -21.16
C PRO A 91 -8.15 10.29 -22.33
N ILE A 92 -6.88 9.87 -22.34
CA ILE A 92 -6.38 8.89 -23.29
C ILE A 92 -6.44 7.49 -22.68
N GLN A 93 -6.60 6.49 -23.54
CA GLN A 93 -6.69 5.10 -23.17
C GLN A 93 -6.02 4.24 -24.24
N VAL A 94 -5.39 3.15 -23.83
CA VAL A 94 -4.94 2.09 -24.74
C VAL A 94 -5.63 0.78 -24.39
N THR A 95 -6.06 0.06 -25.42
CA THR A 95 -6.69 -1.26 -25.30
C THR A 95 -5.97 -2.25 -26.20
N PHE A 96 -5.70 -3.45 -25.70
CA PHE A 96 -5.10 -4.54 -26.47
C PHE A 96 -5.44 -5.90 -25.85
N GLY A 97 -5.21 -6.97 -26.61
CA GLY A 97 -5.28 -8.35 -26.14
C GLY A 97 -3.91 -8.99 -26.03
N VAL A 98 -3.69 -9.78 -24.99
CA VAL A 98 -2.46 -10.58 -24.78
C VAL A 98 -2.80 -11.85 -23.99
N ASP A 99 -2.03 -12.92 -24.14
CA ASP A 99 -2.22 -14.14 -23.34
C ASP A 99 -1.23 -14.20 -22.18
N GLY A 100 -1.62 -14.91 -21.12
CA GLY A 100 -0.72 -15.27 -20.02
C GLY A 100 -0.48 -14.17 -19.00
N LEU A 101 -1.20 -13.05 -19.06
CA LEU A 101 -1.14 -12.00 -18.05
C LEU A 101 -1.89 -12.43 -16.78
N SER A 102 -2.97 -13.17 -16.92
CA SER A 102 -3.73 -13.74 -15.82
C SER A 102 -4.15 -15.19 -16.07
N ASN A 103 -4.41 -15.93 -14.98
CA ASN A 103 -5.10 -17.20 -15.04
C ASN A 103 -6.08 -17.29 -13.88
N LYS A 104 -7.37 -17.10 -14.18
CA LYS A 104 -8.43 -17.08 -13.16
C LYS A 104 -8.64 -18.43 -12.49
N LYS A 105 -8.44 -19.54 -13.22
CA LYS A 105 -8.59 -20.90 -12.70
C LYS A 105 -7.51 -21.21 -11.66
N GLU A 106 -6.28 -20.78 -11.95
CA GLU A 106 -5.14 -20.98 -11.07
C GLU A 106 -5.02 -19.86 -10.02
N GLY A 107 -5.68 -18.72 -10.22
CA GLY A 107 -5.76 -17.60 -9.28
C GLY A 107 -4.48 -16.77 -9.21
N TRP A 108 -3.79 -16.57 -10.33
CA TRP A 108 -2.60 -15.72 -10.39
C TRP A 108 -2.67 -14.66 -11.48
N ILE A 109 -1.91 -13.57 -11.29
CA ILE A 109 -1.76 -12.44 -12.21
C ILE A 109 -0.29 -12.00 -12.21
N ARG A 110 0.23 -11.68 -13.39
CA ARG A 110 1.59 -11.19 -13.65
C ARG A 110 1.68 -9.67 -13.49
N LEU A 111 1.60 -9.20 -12.23
CA LEU A 111 1.56 -7.77 -11.92
C LEU A 111 2.89 -7.05 -12.24
N SER A 112 4.03 -7.75 -12.15
CA SER A 112 5.34 -7.18 -12.46
C SER A 112 5.44 -6.71 -13.91
N GLU A 113 4.92 -7.53 -14.82
CA GLU A 113 4.90 -7.32 -16.27
C GLU A 113 4.06 -6.10 -16.64
N ILE A 114 3.02 -5.80 -15.85
CA ILE A 114 2.19 -4.59 -16.00
C ILE A 114 2.91 -3.35 -15.50
N VAL A 115 3.57 -3.44 -14.35
CA VAL A 115 4.12 -2.28 -13.63
C VAL A 115 5.45 -1.81 -14.21
N LYS A 116 6.35 -2.74 -14.56
CA LYS A 116 7.73 -2.45 -15.01
C LYS A 116 7.82 -1.40 -16.12
N PRO A 117 7.02 -1.47 -17.21
CA PRO A 117 7.13 -0.52 -18.32
C PRO A 117 6.94 0.95 -17.89
N PHE A 118 6.13 1.19 -16.85
CA PHE A 118 5.76 2.55 -16.43
C PHE A 118 6.71 3.17 -15.40
N VAL A 119 7.62 2.38 -14.82
CA VAL A 119 8.58 2.90 -13.81
C VAL A 119 9.44 4.01 -14.40
N ALA A 120 9.90 3.83 -15.64
CA ALA A 120 10.72 4.82 -16.34
C ALA A 120 9.96 6.12 -16.69
N ASP A 121 8.62 6.11 -16.64
CA ASP A 121 7.79 7.31 -16.81
C ASP A 121 7.48 8.02 -15.49
N GLY A 122 8.05 7.54 -14.38
CA GLY A 122 7.86 8.14 -13.06
C GLY A 122 6.53 7.81 -12.40
N VAL A 123 5.80 6.80 -12.88
CA VAL A 123 4.57 6.31 -12.24
C VAL A 123 4.86 5.79 -10.84
N LYS A 124 4.08 6.22 -9.85
CA LYS A 124 4.23 5.84 -8.43
C LYS A 124 3.02 5.07 -7.88
N GLY A 125 1.84 5.26 -8.44
CA GLY A 125 0.63 4.53 -8.07
C GLY A 125 -0.02 3.83 -9.26
N VAL A 126 -0.23 2.52 -9.16
CA VAL A 126 -0.96 1.74 -10.16
C VAL A 126 -2.13 1.03 -9.49
N VAL A 127 -3.31 1.11 -10.09
CA VAL A 127 -4.48 0.32 -9.68
C VAL A 127 -4.82 -0.64 -10.82
N VAL A 128 -4.80 -1.93 -10.52
CA VAL A 128 -5.16 -2.99 -11.47
C VAL A 128 -6.48 -3.61 -11.05
N LEU A 129 -7.52 -3.44 -11.85
CA LEU A 129 -8.81 -4.10 -11.68
C LEU A 129 -8.86 -5.35 -12.57
N CYS A 130 -9.02 -6.51 -11.96
CA CYS A 130 -9.17 -7.78 -12.68
C CYS A 130 -10.62 -8.23 -12.63
N GLU A 131 -11.36 -8.06 -13.73
CA GLU A 131 -12.79 -8.37 -13.78
C GLU A 131 -13.07 -9.86 -13.66
N ARG A 132 -14.07 -10.21 -12.83
CA ARG A 132 -14.48 -11.59 -12.57
C ARG A 132 -13.34 -12.49 -12.07
N PHE A 133 -12.26 -11.89 -11.56
CA PHE A 133 -11.17 -12.60 -10.90
C PHE A 133 -11.53 -12.83 -9.43
N VAL A 134 -11.60 -14.08 -9.00
CA VAL A 134 -11.87 -14.44 -7.60
C VAL A 134 -10.56 -14.92 -6.98
N PRO A 135 -9.97 -14.16 -6.04
CA PRO A 135 -8.75 -14.59 -5.37
C PRO A 135 -8.90 -15.95 -4.68
N ASN A 136 -7.87 -16.77 -4.75
CA ASN A 136 -7.79 -18.07 -4.08
C ASN A 136 -6.54 -18.14 -3.19
N LYS A 137 -6.23 -19.33 -2.65
CA LYS A 137 -5.08 -19.55 -1.76
C LYS A 137 -3.71 -19.25 -2.43
N GLU A 138 -3.62 -19.38 -3.75
CA GLU A 138 -2.42 -19.11 -4.53
C GLU A 138 -2.27 -17.62 -4.86
N THR A 139 -3.33 -16.83 -4.76
CA THR A 139 -3.32 -15.41 -5.11
C THR A 139 -2.53 -14.59 -4.10
N VAL A 140 -1.57 -13.80 -4.57
CA VAL A 140 -0.86 -12.81 -3.74
C VAL A 140 -1.80 -11.67 -3.36
N LEU A 141 -2.25 -11.66 -2.10
CA LEU A 141 -3.16 -10.62 -1.59
C LEU A 141 -2.43 -9.41 -1.01
N SER A 142 -1.20 -9.60 -0.55
CA SER A 142 -0.35 -8.49 -0.13
C SER A 142 1.11 -8.85 -0.38
N TYR A 143 1.88 -7.84 -0.77
CA TYR A 143 3.30 -7.97 -1.00
C TYR A 143 4.01 -6.68 -0.64
N LYS A 144 5.22 -6.79 -0.08
CA LYS A 144 6.04 -5.64 0.26
C LYS A 144 7.51 -5.96 0.07
N SER A 145 8.19 -5.06 -0.64
CA SER A 145 9.63 -4.95 -0.75
C SER A 145 10.05 -3.50 -0.50
N ASP A 146 11.33 -3.20 -0.66
CA ASP A 146 11.87 -1.84 -0.69
C ASP A 146 11.51 -1.08 -1.99
N ALA A 147 11.26 -1.80 -3.09
CA ALA A 147 10.93 -1.24 -4.39
C ALA A 147 9.42 -1.06 -4.63
N VAL A 148 8.60 -1.97 -4.11
CA VAL A 148 7.15 -2.00 -4.37
C VAL A 148 6.34 -2.53 -3.19
N GLN A 149 5.16 -1.97 -2.97
CA GLN A 149 4.15 -2.46 -2.04
C GLN A 149 2.83 -2.67 -2.76
N MET A 150 2.16 -3.79 -2.51
CA MET A 150 0.90 -4.16 -3.17
C MET A 150 -0.10 -4.71 -2.15
N GLU A 151 -1.35 -4.34 -2.32
CA GLU A 151 -2.50 -4.88 -1.58
C GLU A 151 -3.65 -5.18 -2.55
N ALA A 152 -4.26 -6.34 -2.41
CA ALA A 152 -5.41 -6.78 -3.18
C ALA A 152 -6.68 -6.73 -2.33
N THR A 153 -7.72 -6.10 -2.86
CA THR A 153 -9.05 -6.03 -2.25
C THR A 153 -10.05 -6.74 -3.16
N PRO A 154 -10.67 -7.84 -2.71
CA PRO A 154 -11.79 -8.44 -3.42
C PRO A 154 -12.93 -7.43 -3.56
N GLN A 155 -13.49 -7.30 -4.76
CA GLN A 155 -14.59 -6.37 -5.01
C GLN A 155 -15.94 -7.06 -4.71
N PRO A 156 -16.90 -6.35 -4.09
CA PRO A 156 -18.21 -6.92 -3.78
C PRO A 156 -18.95 -7.36 -5.05
N GLY A 157 -19.81 -8.37 -4.91
CA GLY A 157 -20.69 -8.83 -6.01
C GLY A 157 -19.99 -9.62 -7.12
N ASN A 158 -18.86 -10.29 -6.85
CA ASN A 158 -18.05 -11.01 -7.85
C ASN A 158 -17.53 -10.13 -9.00
N SER A 159 -17.42 -8.82 -8.76
CA SER A 159 -16.93 -7.86 -9.78
C SER A 159 -15.45 -8.09 -10.11
N GLY A 160 -14.70 -8.75 -9.23
CA GLY A 160 -13.30 -9.10 -9.45
C GLY A 160 -12.43 -8.86 -8.23
N ALA A 161 -11.17 -8.53 -8.47
CA ALA A 161 -10.24 -8.05 -7.45
C ALA A 161 -9.54 -6.77 -7.93
N GLU A 162 -9.35 -5.84 -7.00
CA GLU A 162 -8.57 -4.61 -7.23
C GLU A 162 -7.22 -4.75 -6.54
N PHE A 163 -6.14 -4.59 -7.29
CA PHE A 163 -4.77 -4.57 -6.79
C PHE A 163 -4.27 -3.13 -6.80
N ARG A 164 -3.98 -2.60 -5.62
CA ARG A 164 -3.33 -1.30 -5.46
C ARG A 164 -1.85 -1.53 -5.32
N ILE A 165 -1.04 -0.81 -6.08
CA ILE A 165 0.40 -0.96 -6.14
C ILE A 165 1.05 0.40 -5.98
N ARG A 166 1.96 0.50 -5.02
CA ARG A 166 2.81 1.66 -4.77
C ARG A 166 4.24 1.33 -5.16
N ILE A 167 4.81 2.16 -6.03
CA ILE A 167 6.18 2.03 -6.54
C ILE A 167 7.06 3.04 -5.80
N SER A 168 8.16 2.57 -5.23
CA SER A 168 9.12 3.36 -4.44
C SER A 168 10.51 3.43 -5.07
N THR A 169 10.67 2.91 -6.28
CA THR A 169 11.92 2.93 -7.04
C THR A 169 11.72 3.56 -8.42
N ASP A 170 12.82 3.96 -9.06
CA ASP A 170 12.88 4.39 -10.46
C ASP A 170 13.53 3.33 -11.36
N ASP A 171 14.00 2.21 -10.79
CA ASP A 171 14.61 1.11 -11.54
C ASP A 171 13.57 -0.01 -11.79
N PRO A 172 13.17 -0.27 -13.06
CA PRO A 172 12.19 -1.31 -13.38
C PRO A 172 12.68 -2.72 -13.03
N ASN A 173 13.98 -2.97 -13.00
CA ASN A 173 14.51 -4.32 -12.71
C ASN A 173 14.33 -4.72 -11.25
N ARG A 174 14.09 -3.76 -10.36
CA ARG A 174 13.81 -3.99 -8.93
C ARG A 174 12.34 -4.30 -8.64
N ILE A 175 11.46 -4.18 -9.63
CA ILE A 175 10.06 -4.59 -9.48
C ILE A 175 9.98 -6.10 -9.65
N ASP A 176 9.81 -6.81 -8.55
CA ASP A 176 9.55 -8.26 -8.56
C ASP A 176 8.40 -8.56 -7.61
N ILE A 177 7.18 -8.52 -8.15
CA ILE A 177 5.95 -8.95 -7.47
C ILE A 177 5.76 -10.44 -7.78
N PRO A 178 5.67 -11.32 -6.76
CA PRO A 178 5.50 -12.73 -6.99
C PRO A 178 4.16 -13.03 -7.67
N ILE A 179 4.17 -14.01 -8.58
CA ILE A 179 2.97 -14.43 -9.33
C ILE A 179 2.02 -15.23 -8.43
N ARG A 180 2.57 -16.00 -7.49
CA ARG A 180 1.83 -16.83 -6.55
C ARG A 180 2.30 -16.56 -5.13
N ASN A 181 1.43 -16.82 -4.17
CA ASN A 181 1.85 -16.96 -2.78
C ASN A 181 2.87 -18.09 -2.71
N ALA A 182 4.16 -17.73 -2.69
CA ALA A 182 5.17 -18.67 -2.25
C ALA A 182 4.76 -19.11 -0.83
N PRO A 183 4.85 -20.42 -0.50
CA PRO A 183 4.67 -20.84 0.88
C PRO A 183 5.61 -19.98 1.71
N LYS A 184 5.03 -19.17 2.60
CA LYS A 184 5.76 -18.21 3.42
C LYS A 184 6.87 -19.01 4.09
N LYS A 185 8.11 -18.91 3.59
CA LYS A 185 9.26 -19.56 4.21
C LYS A 185 9.22 -19.01 5.61
N ALA A 186 8.85 -19.85 6.58
CA ALA A 186 8.54 -19.39 7.92
C ALA A 186 9.72 -18.55 8.35
N GLU A 187 9.54 -17.21 8.35
CA GLU A 187 10.56 -16.33 8.87
C GLU A 187 10.71 -16.81 10.28
N ALA A 188 11.91 -17.35 10.59
CA ALA A 188 12.25 -17.84 11.90
C ALA A 188 11.73 -16.77 12.85
N THR A 189 10.67 -17.11 13.58
CA THR A 189 9.93 -16.14 14.37
C THR A 189 10.99 -15.46 15.19
N LYS A 190 11.29 -14.18 14.92
CA LYS A 190 12.16 -13.40 15.79
C LYS A 190 11.47 -13.55 17.12
N THR A 191 12.05 -14.39 17.98
CA THR A 191 11.50 -14.70 19.30
C THR A 191 11.21 -13.35 19.88
N ALA A 192 9.93 -13.03 20.07
CA ALA A 192 9.53 -11.77 20.65
C ALA A 192 10.41 -11.63 21.89
N ALA A 193 11.30 -10.62 21.88
CA ALA A 193 12.21 -10.43 22.98
C ALA A 193 11.33 -10.46 24.23
N SER A 194 11.55 -11.45 25.11
CA SER A 194 10.70 -11.65 26.26
C SER A 194 10.59 -10.30 26.93
N THR A 195 9.39 -9.72 26.93
CA THR A 195 9.14 -8.45 27.60
C THR A 195 9.39 -8.74 29.06
N ARG A 196 10.64 -8.53 29.52
CA ARG A 196 10.94 -8.55 30.93
C ARG A 196 9.96 -7.56 31.53
N PRO A 197 9.17 -7.94 32.55
CA PRO A 197 8.25 -7.03 33.18
C PRO A 197 9.04 -5.77 33.53
N ASP A 198 8.61 -4.65 33.00
CA ASP A 198 9.26 -3.37 33.21
C ASP A 198 8.91 -2.90 34.62
N PHE A 199 9.61 -3.47 35.60
CA PHE A 199 9.48 -3.15 37.02
C PHE A 199 9.70 -1.66 37.28
N VAL A 200 10.38 -0.94 36.39
CA VAL A 200 10.57 0.51 36.50
C VAL A 200 9.23 1.22 36.28
N THR A 201 8.48 0.84 35.25
CA THR A 201 7.13 1.39 35.00
C THR A 201 6.17 1.09 36.15
N TYR A 202 6.18 -0.15 36.67
CA TYR A 202 5.37 -0.48 37.87
C TYR A 202 5.81 0.29 39.12
N GLY A 203 7.11 0.49 39.30
CA GLY A 203 7.66 1.29 40.40
C GLY A 203 7.22 2.75 40.35
N ILE A 204 7.24 3.38 39.17
CA ILE A 204 6.80 4.76 38.97
C ILE A 204 5.30 4.91 39.30
N VAL A 205 4.46 3.97 38.85
CA VAL A 205 3.02 3.99 39.13
C VAL A 205 2.75 3.85 40.64
N ALA A 206 3.48 2.96 41.33
CA ALA A 206 3.33 2.78 42.78
C ALA A 206 3.73 4.03 43.58
N VAL A 207 4.84 4.69 43.21
CA VAL A 207 5.28 5.92 43.87
C VAL A 207 4.30 7.07 43.63
N ALA A 208 3.76 7.21 42.41
CA ALA A 208 2.75 8.22 42.10
C ALA A 208 1.46 8.03 42.91
N ALA A 209 1.01 6.78 43.08
CA ALA A 209 -0.16 6.45 43.89
C ALA A 209 0.04 6.80 45.38
N LEU A 210 1.22 6.51 45.95
CA LEU A 210 1.55 6.87 47.33
C LEU A 210 1.63 8.39 47.55
N ALA A 211 2.21 9.13 46.59
CA ALA A 211 2.29 10.58 46.66
C ALA A 211 0.88 11.24 46.61
N LEU A 212 -0.02 10.73 45.76
CA LEU A 212 -1.42 11.17 45.72
C LEU A 212 -2.14 10.86 47.04
N GLY A 213 -1.96 9.66 47.59
CA GLY A 213 -2.56 9.29 48.88
C GLY A 213 -2.09 10.19 50.03
N ALA A 214 -0.79 10.47 50.11
CA ALA A 214 -0.22 11.37 51.12
C ALA A 214 -0.72 12.82 50.97
N LEU A 215 -0.87 13.30 49.74
CA LEU A 215 -1.41 14.63 49.45
C LEU A 215 -2.86 14.77 49.91
N VAL A 216 -3.72 13.79 49.60
CA VAL A 216 -5.12 13.79 50.02
C VAL A 216 -5.23 13.71 51.54
N TYR A 217 -4.41 12.88 52.19
CA TYR A 217 -4.39 12.76 53.65
C TYR A 217 -3.96 14.07 54.33
N SER A 218 -2.96 14.75 53.79
CA SER A 218 -2.52 16.07 54.29
C SER A 218 -3.59 17.16 54.15
N LEU A 219 -4.36 17.14 53.07
CA LEU A 219 -5.47 18.08 52.85
C LEU A 219 -6.65 17.84 53.81
N LEU A 220 -6.92 16.59 54.18
CA LEU A 220 -7.98 16.25 55.15
C LEU A 220 -7.62 16.60 56.59
N LEU A 221 -6.34 16.56 56.95
CA LEU A 221 -5.86 16.91 58.28
C LEU A 221 -5.72 18.41 58.53
N ARG A 222 -6.06 19.27 57.56
CA ARG A 222 -5.97 20.72 57.76
C ARG A 222 -6.97 21.15 58.85
N PRO A 223 -6.51 21.73 59.97
CA PRO A 223 -7.40 22.24 61.01
C PRO A 223 -8.30 23.32 60.41
N ARG A 224 -9.61 23.15 60.52
CA ARG A 224 -10.57 24.18 60.09
C ARG A 224 -10.40 25.41 60.99
N PRO A 225 -10.26 26.63 60.43
CA PRO A 225 -10.21 27.84 61.23
C PRO A 225 -11.50 27.95 62.06
N GLN A 226 -11.37 28.01 63.38
CA GLN A 226 -12.52 28.31 64.24
C GLN A 226 -12.97 29.75 64.00
N PRO A 227 -14.26 29.99 63.70
CA PRO A 227 -14.79 31.34 63.61
C PRO A 227 -14.76 31.98 65.01
N ARG A 228 -14.26 33.22 65.09
CA ARG A 228 -14.30 34.07 66.29
C ARG A 228 -15.67 34.72 66.44
#